data_AF-A0A662D6J4-F1
#
_entry.id   AF-A0A662D6J4-F1
#
_cell.length_a   1.000
_cell.length_b   1.000
_cell.length_c   1.000
_cell.angle_alpha   90.00
_cell.angle_beta   90.00
_cell.angle_gamma   90.00
#
_symmetry.space_group_name_H-M   'P 1'
#
loop_
_entity.id
_entity.type
_entity.pdbx_description
1 polymer ?
#
loop_
_entity_poly.entity_id
_entity_poly.type
_entity_poly.pdbx_seq_one_letter_code
_entity_poly.pdbx_strand_id
1 'polypeptide(L)'
;LSQWIKKRQEKAAYYTQLFQDSKLAEEGNVIAPPAQYENKNIVNFHTYHQYVVRVQQRDELRQYLLEKGVATAIYYPIPLHLQPCFQYLGYKKGDFPCAEQASSEVLALPIYPEIPASHQEYVVDQIKEFYWG
;
A
#
# COMPACT_ATOMS: atom_id res chain seq x y z
N LEU A 1 -16.94 -16.43 3.06
CA LEU A 1 -16.52 -15.14 2.43
C LEU A 1 -16.56 -13.96 3.39
N SER A 2 -17.69 -13.66 4.05
CA SER A 2 -17.81 -12.47 4.92
C SER A 2 -16.86 -12.45 6.12
N GLN A 3 -16.64 -13.59 6.79
CA GLN A 3 -15.66 -13.70 7.88
C GLN A 3 -14.23 -13.39 7.43
N TRP A 4 -13.87 -13.74 6.19
CA TRP A 4 -12.53 -13.48 5.64
C TRP A 4 -12.33 -12.00 5.32
N ILE A 5 -13.36 -11.33 4.81
CA ILE A 5 -13.35 -9.89 4.57
C ILE A 5 -13.19 -9.16 5.90
N LYS A 6 -13.98 -9.52 6.92
CA LYS A 6 -13.88 -8.94 8.26
C LYS A 6 -12.46 -9.05 8.84
N LYS A 7 -11.87 -10.25 8.80
CA LYS A 7 -10.47 -10.44 9.24
C LYS A 7 -9.51 -9.54 8.47
N ARG A 8 -9.60 -9.44 7.14
CA ARG A 8 -8.73 -8.53 6.39
C ARG A 8 -8.94 -7.06 6.74
N GLN A 9 -10.17 -6.63 7.03
CA GLN A 9 -10.45 -5.28 7.53
C GLN A 9 -9.77 -5.05 8.88
N GLU A 10 -9.84 -6.01 9.81
CA GLU A 10 -9.14 -5.94 11.10
C GLU A 10 -7.61 -5.84 10.93
N LYS A 11 -7.03 -6.64 10.02
CA LYS A 11 -5.59 -6.59 9.72
C LYS A 11 -5.18 -5.28 9.05
N ALA A 12 -5.99 -4.76 8.13
CA ALA A 12 -5.76 -3.48 7.48
C ALA A 12 -5.81 -2.31 8.47
N ALA A 13 -6.82 -2.30 9.36
CA ALA A 13 -6.91 -1.31 10.43
C ALA A 13 -5.69 -1.36 11.35
N TYR A 14 -5.20 -2.56 11.66
CA TYR A 14 -4.00 -2.72 12.47
C TYR A 14 -2.72 -2.16 11.81
N TYR A 15 -2.52 -2.38 10.50
CA TYR A 15 -1.43 -1.69 9.79
C TYR A 15 -1.56 -0.18 9.87
N THR A 16 -2.77 0.36 9.63
CA THR A 16 -3.01 1.80 9.69
C THR A 16 -2.66 2.36 11.06
N GLN A 17 -3.01 1.65 12.15
CA GLN A 17 -2.64 2.03 13.50
C GLN A 17 -1.12 2.02 13.71
N LEU A 18 -0.42 0.95 13.27
CA LEU A 18 1.03 0.86 13.38
C LEU A 18 1.76 1.99 12.64
N PHE A 19 1.26 2.39 11.45
CA PHE A 19 1.84 3.54 10.72
C PHE A 19 1.61 4.89 11.40
N GLN A 20 0.51 5.04 12.13
CA GLN A 20 0.25 6.22 12.96
C GLN A 20 1.18 6.22 14.19
N ASP A 21 1.24 5.11 14.93
CA ASP A 21 2.04 4.98 16.15
C ASP A 21 3.54 5.12 15.90
N SER A 22 4.01 4.67 14.73
CA SER A 22 5.40 4.83 14.30
C SER A 22 5.73 6.24 13.82
N LYS A 23 4.75 7.13 13.61
CA LYS A 23 4.88 8.47 12.99
C LYS A 23 5.29 8.48 11.51
N LEU A 24 5.40 7.32 10.87
CA LEU A 24 5.68 7.22 9.43
C LEU A 24 4.63 7.94 8.57
N ALA A 25 3.38 7.95 9.05
CA ALA A 25 2.28 8.67 8.41
C ALA A 25 2.36 10.19 8.56
N GLU A 26 2.83 10.69 9.70
CA GLU A 26 2.91 12.14 9.99
C GLU A 26 4.00 12.83 9.15
N GLU A 27 5.14 12.16 8.97
CA GLU A 27 6.27 12.65 8.17
C GLU A 27 6.03 12.50 6.64
N GLY A 28 4.89 11.92 6.23
CA GLY A 28 4.57 11.70 4.82
C GLY A 28 5.44 10.66 4.11
N ASN A 29 6.16 9.83 4.87
CA ASN A 29 6.95 8.72 4.32
C ASN A 29 6.06 7.57 3.86
N VAL A 30 4.94 7.33 4.57
CA VAL A 30 3.96 6.30 4.26
C VAL A 30 2.55 6.88 4.33
N ILE A 31 1.76 6.70 3.27
CA ILE A 31 0.34 7.05 3.25
C ILE A 31 -0.47 5.75 3.15
N ALA A 32 -1.21 5.44 4.22
CA ALA A 32 -2.09 4.28 4.28
C ALA A 32 -3.32 4.43 3.36
N PRO A 33 -3.86 3.32 2.80
CA PRO A 33 -5.07 3.39 2.01
C PRO A 33 -6.27 3.81 2.88
N PRO A 34 -7.14 4.71 2.38
CA PRO A 34 -8.28 5.18 3.17
C PRO A 34 -9.37 4.11 3.28
N ALA A 35 -9.98 4.01 4.47
CA ALA A 35 -11.20 3.25 4.71
C ALA A 35 -12.45 4.03 4.22
N GLN A 36 -12.49 4.39 2.93
CA GLN A 36 -13.32 5.47 2.36
C GLN A 36 -14.85 5.39 2.63
N TYR A 37 -15.38 4.23 3.01
CA TYR A 37 -16.82 4.04 3.29
C TYR A 37 -17.12 3.41 4.66
N GLU A 38 -16.13 3.29 5.54
CA GLU A 38 -16.32 2.69 6.87
C GLU A 38 -17.38 3.43 7.69
N ASN A 39 -17.38 4.77 7.63
CA ASN A 39 -18.34 5.63 8.32
C ASN A 39 -19.77 5.60 7.75
N LYS A 40 -20.04 4.83 6.69
CA LYS A 40 -21.36 4.74 6.04
C LYS A 40 -22.19 3.54 6.50
N ASN A 41 -21.80 2.86 7.57
CA ASN A 41 -22.45 1.63 8.07
C ASN A 41 -22.54 0.50 7.02
N ILE A 42 -21.59 0.45 6.08
CA ILE A 42 -21.49 -0.60 5.06
C ILE A 42 -20.56 -1.70 5.59
N VAL A 43 -21.08 -2.92 5.76
CA VAL A 43 -20.30 -4.04 6.34
C VAL A 43 -19.03 -4.35 5.53
N ASN A 44 -19.16 -4.51 4.21
CA ASN A 44 -18.03 -4.78 3.32
C ASN A 44 -17.57 -3.50 2.62
N PHE A 45 -17.34 -2.43 3.37
CA PHE A 45 -16.93 -1.13 2.83
C PHE A 45 -15.62 -1.19 2.03
N HIS A 46 -14.74 -2.12 2.37
CA HIS A 46 -13.49 -2.41 1.67
C HIS A 46 -13.09 -3.87 1.91
N THR A 47 -12.68 -4.60 0.87
CA THR A 47 -12.33 -6.03 0.98
C THR A 47 -10.87 -6.30 1.31
N TYR A 48 -10.03 -5.26 1.13
CA TYR A 48 -8.57 -5.31 1.25
C TYR A 48 -7.98 -6.51 0.52
N HIS A 49 -8.40 -6.72 -0.74
CA HIS A 49 -7.74 -7.70 -1.62
C HIS A 49 -6.23 -7.43 -1.69
N GLN A 50 -5.85 -6.16 -1.63
CA GLN A 50 -4.50 -5.67 -1.44
C GLN A 50 -4.53 -4.57 -0.38
N TYR A 51 -3.45 -4.43 0.37
CA TYR A 51 -3.21 -3.30 1.27
C TYR A 51 -2.08 -2.48 0.66
N VAL A 52 -2.47 -1.48 -0.13
CA VAL A 52 -1.56 -0.68 -0.95
C VAL A 52 -1.31 0.65 -0.25
N VAL A 53 -0.08 0.84 0.20
CA VAL A 53 0.39 2.13 0.72
C VAL A 53 1.02 2.94 -0.41
N ARG A 54 1.08 4.26 -0.26
CA ARG A 54 1.96 5.11 -1.07
C ARG A 54 3.18 5.47 -0.23
N VAL A 55 4.36 5.35 -0.81
CA VAL A 55 5.64 5.52 -0.09
C VAL A 55 6.62 6.36 -0.91
N GLN A 56 7.49 7.08 -0.22
CA GLN A 56 8.66 7.70 -0.85
C GLN A 56 9.74 6.64 -1.11
N GLN A 57 10.55 6.80 -2.16
CA GLN A 57 11.63 5.86 -2.50
C GLN A 57 11.11 4.41 -2.63
N ARG A 58 10.01 4.24 -3.37
CA ARG A 58 9.24 2.99 -3.43
C ARG A 58 10.08 1.80 -3.86
N ASP A 59 10.90 1.98 -4.90
CA ASP A 59 11.69 0.88 -5.47
C ASP A 59 12.83 0.47 -4.53
N GLU A 60 13.48 1.44 -3.88
CA GLU A 60 14.49 1.23 -2.85
C GLU A 60 13.92 0.52 -1.63
N LEU A 61 12.77 1.00 -1.12
CA LEU A 61 12.09 0.36 0.01
C LEU A 61 11.67 -1.08 -0.34
N ARG A 62 11.15 -1.30 -1.55
CA ARG A 62 10.78 -2.65 -1.99
C ARG A 62 11.98 -3.59 -2.00
N GLN A 63 13.12 -3.14 -2.51
CA GLN A 63 14.34 -3.94 -2.54
C GLN A 63 14.85 -4.22 -1.12
N TYR A 64 14.88 -3.19 -0.26
CA TYR A 64 15.24 -3.34 1.15
C TYR A 64 14.34 -4.35 1.87
N LEU A 65 13.02 -4.24 1.72
CA LEU A 65 12.07 -5.17 2.34
C LEU A 65 12.27 -6.61 1.84
N LEU A 66 12.57 -6.78 0.55
CA LEU A 66 12.88 -8.11 0.00
C LEU A 66 14.12 -8.73 0.67
N GLU A 67 15.17 -7.94 0.90
CA GLU A 67 16.38 -8.38 1.60
C GLU A 67 16.12 -8.72 3.07
N LYS A 68 15.09 -8.12 3.68
CA LYS A 68 14.58 -8.46 5.03
C LYS A 68 13.57 -9.61 5.03
N GLY A 69 13.34 -10.26 3.88
CA GLY A 69 12.41 -11.38 3.77
C GLY A 69 10.93 -10.98 3.71
N VAL A 70 10.62 -9.71 3.48
CA VAL A 70 9.26 -9.19 3.32
C VAL A 70 8.93 -9.07 1.83
N ALA A 71 8.14 -10.02 1.33
CA ALA A 71 7.66 -9.98 -0.05
C ALA A 71 6.59 -8.89 -0.23
N THR A 72 6.78 -8.02 -1.21
CA THR A 72 5.85 -6.96 -1.60
C THR A 72 5.56 -7.00 -3.09
N ALA A 73 4.51 -6.31 -3.52
CA ALA A 73 4.15 -6.21 -4.93
C ALA A 73 3.84 -4.76 -5.33
N ILE A 74 3.86 -4.48 -6.64
CA ILE A 74 3.52 -3.17 -7.20
C ILE A 74 2.31 -3.36 -8.12
N TYR A 75 1.22 -2.64 -7.84
CA TYR A 75 -0.01 -2.63 -8.64
C TYR A 75 -0.38 -1.18 -8.96
N TYR A 76 0.05 -0.61 -10.08
CA TYR A 76 0.93 -1.14 -11.11
C TYR A 76 2.07 -0.14 -11.39
N PRO A 77 3.23 -0.57 -11.92
CA PRO A 77 4.40 0.30 -12.05
C PRO A 77 4.30 1.34 -13.19
N ILE A 78 3.41 1.11 -14.16
CA ILE A 78 3.22 2.00 -15.33
C ILE A 78 1.71 2.26 -15.48
N PRO A 79 1.26 3.53 -15.47
CA PRO A 79 -0.14 3.88 -15.64
C PRO A 79 -0.60 3.57 -17.07
N LEU A 80 -1.90 3.31 -17.24
CA LEU A 80 -2.46 2.81 -18.49
C LEU A 80 -2.09 3.67 -19.70
N HIS A 81 -2.14 4.99 -19.60
CA HIS A 81 -1.87 5.90 -20.72
C HIS A 81 -0.42 5.88 -21.21
N LEU A 82 0.52 5.34 -20.42
CA LEU A 82 1.93 5.20 -20.80
C LEU A 82 2.29 3.78 -21.25
N GLN A 83 1.35 2.84 -21.18
CA GLN A 83 1.60 1.47 -21.63
C GLN A 83 1.71 1.44 -23.17
N PRO A 84 2.62 0.64 -23.75
CA PRO A 84 2.80 0.54 -25.20
C PRO A 84 1.53 0.22 -25.98
N CYS A 85 0.66 -0.63 -25.42
CA CYS A 85 -0.60 -1.02 -26.05
C CYS A 85 -1.61 0.12 -26.18
N PHE A 86 -1.47 1.21 -25.42
CA PHE A 86 -2.37 2.38 -25.46
C PHE A 86 -1.77 3.58 -26.19
N GLN A 87 -0.59 3.44 -26.82
CA GLN A 87 0.06 4.54 -27.56
C GLN A 87 -0.84 5.19 -28.62
N TYR A 88 -1.74 4.41 -29.23
CA TYR A 88 -2.69 4.90 -30.24
C TYR A 88 -3.69 5.94 -29.70
N LEU A 89 -3.86 6.06 -28.38
CA LEU A 89 -4.70 7.08 -27.76
C LEU A 89 -4.03 8.46 -27.71
N GLY A 90 -2.74 8.57 -27.99
CA GLY A 90 -2.02 9.85 -28.12
C GLY A 90 -1.72 10.57 -26.80
N TYR A 91 -1.97 9.94 -25.64
CA TYR A 91 -1.63 10.49 -24.33
C TYR A 91 -0.12 10.45 -24.06
N LYS A 92 0.34 11.33 -23.18
CA LYS A 92 1.74 11.47 -22.77
C LYS A 92 1.88 11.70 -21.27
N LYS A 93 3.12 11.61 -20.78
CA LYS A 93 3.46 11.93 -19.39
C LYS A 93 3.05 13.37 -19.08
N GLY A 94 2.41 13.57 -17.94
CA GLY A 94 1.82 14.84 -17.50
C GLY A 94 0.31 14.95 -17.76
N ASP A 95 -0.27 14.13 -18.63
CA ASP A 95 -1.72 14.20 -18.92
C ASP A 95 -2.57 13.67 -17.74
N PHE A 96 -2.03 12.72 -16.96
CA PHE A 96 -2.72 12.12 -15.81
C PHE A 96 -1.81 12.10 -14.56
N PRO A 97 -1.52 13.26 -13.95
CA PRO A 97 -0.53 13.39 -12.89
C PRO A 97 -0.84 12.51 -11.67
N CYS A 98 -2.11 12.35 -11.30
CA CYS A 98 -2.50 11.48 -10.18
C CYS A 98 -2.20 10.00 -10.44
N ALA A 99 -2.40 9.52 -11.68
CA ALA A 99 -2.13 8.13 -12.04
C ALA A 99 -0.63 7.85 -12.13
N GLU A 100 0.14 8.83 -12.64
CA GLU A 100 1.60 8.77 -12.70
C GLU A 100 2.21 8.73 -11.30
N GLN A 101 1.77 9.65 -10.44
CA GLN A 101 2.21 9.72 -9.06
C GLN A 101 1.85 8.44 -8.29
N ALA A 102 0.62 7.95 -8.43
CA ALA A 102 0.23 6.69 -7.81
C ALA A 102 1.15 5.53 -8.28
N SER A 103 1.39 5.39 -9.58
CA SER A 103 2.22 4.31 -10.12
C SER A 103 3.67 4.34 -9.62
N SER A 104 4.23 5.53 -9.37
CA SER A 104 5.58 5.69 -8.81
C SER A 104 5.67 5.41 -7.31
N GLU A 105 4.57 5.53 -6.57
CA GLU A 105 4.60 5.49 -5.09
C GLU A 105 3.94 4.24 -4.50
N VAL A 106 3.08 3.53 -5.24
CA VAL A 106 2.33 2.40 -4.68
C VAL A 106 3.20 1.18 -4.36
N LEU A 107 3.00 0.64 -3.15
CA LEU A 107 3.60 -0.60 -2.68
C LEU A 107 2.55 -1.42 -1.93
N ALA A 108 2.31 -2.65 -2.36
CA ALA A 108 1.39 -3.58 -1.72
C ALA A 108 2.12 -4.39 -0.65
N LEU A 109 1.70 -4.23 0.60
CA LEU A 109 2.21 -4.98 1.75
C LEU A 109 1.47 -6.31 1.93
N PRO A 110 2.07 -7.30 2.61
CA PRO A 110 1.42 -8.58 2.91
C PRO A 110 0.11 -8.37 3.65
N ILE A 111 -0.99 -8.86 3.08
CA ILE A 111 -2.32 -8.83 3.71
C ILE A 111 -3.07 -10.13 3.43
N TYR A 112 -3.45 -10.84 4.49
CA TYR A 112 -4.29 -12.03 4.42
C TYR A 112 -4.97 -12.24 5.79
N PRO A 113 -6.11 -12.95 5.86
CA PRO A 113 -6.91 -13.01 7.09
C PRO A 113 -6.16 -13.54 8.32
N GLU A 114 -5.20 -14.44 8.10
CA GLU A 114 -4.43 -15.12 9.13
C GLU A 114 -3.07 -14.48 9.45
N ILE A 115 -2.73 -13.32 8.86
CA ILE A 115 -1.42 -12.70 9.10
C ILE A 115 -1.22 -12.42 10.61
N PRO A 116 -0.13 -12.92 11.22
CA PRO A 116 0.17 -12.65 12.62
C PRO A 116 0.42 -11.15 12.87
N ALA A 117 0.04 -10.65 14.04
CA ALA A 117 0.32 -9.26 14.43
C ALA A 117 1.83 -8.96 14.36
N SER A 118 2.66 -9.88 14.88
CA SER A 118 4.12 -9.80 14.83
C SER A 118 4.70 -9.66 13.42
N HIS A 119 4.04 -10.21 12.39
CA HIS A 119 4.49 -10.02 11.01
C HIS A 119 4.17 -8.61 10.50
N GLN A 120 3.03 -8.04 10.90
CA GLN A 120 2.68 -6.66 10.55
C GLN A 120 3.60 -5.67 11.28
N GLU A 121 3.84 -5.91 12.58
CA GLU A 121 4.80 -5.15 13.39
C GLU A 121 6.18 -5.18 12.74
N TYR A 122 6.69 -6.37 12.39
CA TYR A 122 7.98 -6.52 11.72
C TYR A 122 8.07 -5.74 10.40
N VAL A 123 7.03 -5.80 9.56
CA VAL A 123 6.98 -5.01 8.31
C VAL A 123 7.10 -3.52 8.61
N VAL A 124 6.35 -3.00 9.58
CA VAL A 124 6.37 -1.58 9.94
C VAL A 124 7.71 -1.19 10.55
N ASP A 125 8.30 -2.02 11.40
CA ASP A 125 9.63 -1.80 11.98
C ASP A 125 10.72 -1.75 10.89
N GLN A 126 10.66 -2.63 9.88
CA GLN A 126 11.62 -2.58 8.78
C GLN A 126 11.42 -1.33 7.91
N ILE A 127 10.18 -0.91 7.66
CA ILE A 127 9.92 0.35 6.94
C ILE A 127 10.46 1.54 7.75
N LYS A 128 10.28 1.53 9.07
CA LYS A 128 10.80 2.55 9.98
C LYS A 128 12.33 2.61 9.93
N GLU A 129 12.98 1.45 10.03
CA GLU A 129 14.44 1.33 9.92
C GLU A 129 14.97 1.82 8.56
N PHE A 130 14.26 1.54 7.47
CA PHE A 130 14.67 2.03 6.15
C PHE A 130 14.71 3.57 6.08
N TYR A 131 13.76 4.26 6.71
CA TYR A 131 13.69 5.71 6.65
C TYR A 131 14.53 6.42 7.72
N TRP A 132 14.76 5.80 8.88
CA TRP A 132 15.36 6.46 10.04
C TRP A 132 16.53 5.72 10.69
N GLY A 133 16.90 4.53 10.18
CA GLY A 133 18.08 3.78 10.59
C GLY A 133 19.36 4.22 9.90
#